data_AF-A0A821ND83-F1
#
_entry.id   AF-A0A821ND83-F1
#
_cell.length_a   1.000
_cell.length_b   1.000
_cell.length_c   1.000
_cell.angle_alpha   90.00
_cell.angle_beta   90.00
_cell.angle_gamma   90.00
#
_symmetry.space_group_name_H-M   'P 1'
#
loop_
_entity.id
_entity.type
_entity.pdbx_description
1 polymer ?
#
loop_
_entity_poly.entity_id
_entity_poly.type
_entity_poly.pdbx_seq_one_letter_code
_entity_poly.pdbx_strand_id
1 'polypeptide(L)'
;GRSRKPEQSRQNKTDHEFYVECDNTMGSVTDAIKQLREDSKYLHVLSQAHNTLDESTPWFPRKIRDLDQFANRVLSYGAELDADHPGFRDVLYRKRRKEFADIANQYRHGQPIPRVTYNEQEIVTWATVFRELTQLYPTHACKEFNNVLPLLIDNCGYNESNIPQLEDVSLFVG
;
A
#
# COMPACT_ATOMS: atom_id res chain seq x y z
N GLY A 1 1.66 18.00 -17.12
CA GLY A 1 0.90 16.77 -17.42
C GLY A 1 1.79 15.75 -18.10
N ARG A 2 1.73 14.48 -17.69
CA ARG A 2 2.37 13.37 -18.41
C ARG A 2 1.31 12.73 -19.33
N SER A 3 1.59 12.69 -20.62
CA SER A 3 0.76 11.98 -21.60
C SER A 3 1.40 10.64 -21.93
N ARG A 4 0.63 9.54 -21.84
CA ARG A 4 1.09 8.20 -22.21
C ARG A 4 0.80 7.92 -23.68
N LYS A 5 1.55 7.01 -24.30
CA LYS A 5 1.28 6.56 -25.68
C LYS A 5 -0.15 6.00 -25.77
N PRO A 6 -0.89 6.26 -26.86
CA PRO A 6 -2.24 5.72 -27.05
C PRO A 6 -2.21 4.19 -27.03
N GLU A 7 -3.11 3.60 -26.26
CA GLU A 7 -3.37 2.16 -26.27
C GLU A 7 -4.56 1.89 -27.22
N GLN A 8 -4.52 0.80 -28.00
CA GLN A 8 -5.69 0.39 -28.78
C GLN A 8 -6.81 -0.02 -27.83
N SER A 9 -8.04 0.42 -28.13
CA SER A 9 -9.17 0.09 -27.26
C SER A 9 -9.41 -1.42 -27.22
N ARG A 10 -9.74 -1.91 -26.03
CA ARG A 10 -10.10 -3.33 -25.83
C ARG A 10 -11.45 -3.69 -26.43
N GLN A 11 -12.33 -2.70 -26.62
CA GLN A 11 -13.68 -2.92 -27.13
C GLN A 11 -13.74 -2.79 -28.67
N ASN A 12 -12.96 -1.86 -29.25
CA ASN A 12 -12.91 -1.63 -30.70
C ASN A 12 -11.48 -1.48 -31.20
N LYS A 13 -11.07 -2.33 -32.15
CA LYS A 13 -9.71 -2.32 -32.72
C LYS A 13 -9.35 -1.07 -33.52
N THR A 14 -10.33 -0.25 -33.89
CA THR A 14 -10.15 1.01 -34.63
C THR A 14 -10.10 2.24 -33.73
N ASP A 15 -10.45 2.11 -32.45
CA ASP A 15 -10.48 3.20 -31.50
C ASP A 15 -9.20 3.19 -30.65
N HIS A 16 -8.77 4.38 -30.23
CA HIS A 16 -7.61 4.56 -29.35
C HIS A 16 -8.05 5.18 -28.02
N GLU A 17 -7.51 4.63 -26.94
CA GLU A 17 -7.71 5.13 -25.58
C GLU A 17 -6.49 5.94 -25.15
N PHE A 18 -6.75 7.14 -24.63
CA PHE A 18 -5.73 8.04 -24.12
C PHE A 18 -5.87 8.19 -22.61
N TYR A 19 -4.73 8.17 -21.92
CA TYR A 19 -4.67 8.38 -20.48
C TYR A 19 -3.78 9.58 -20.19
N VAL A 20 -4.41 10.61 -19.63
CA VAL A 20 -3.76 11.88 -19.31
C VAL A 20 -3.77 12.04 -17.81
N GLU A 21 -2.58 12.18 -17.24
CA GLU A 21 -2.39 12.43 -15.82
C GLU A 21 -1.94 13.89 -15.65
N CYS A 22 -2.71 14.66 -14.89
CA CYS A 22 -2.46 16.09 -14.66
C CYS A 22 -2.68 16.45 -13.19
N ASP A 23 -1.86 17.38 -12.71
CA ASP A 23 -2.01 18.05 -11.42
C ASP A 23 -2.63 19.43 -11.64
N ASN A 24 -3.59 19.82 -10.80
CA ASN A 24 -4.28 21.12 -10.93
C ASN A 24 -3.53 22.27 -10.22
N THR A 25 -2.20 22.21 -10.16
CA THR A 25 -1.38 23.22 -9.48
C THR A 25 -1.51 24.62 -10.08
N MET A 26 -1.90 24.71 -11.37
CA MET A 26 -2.01 25.97 -12.13
C MET A 26 -3.45 26.38 -12.48
N GLY A 27 -4.49 25.67 -12.00
CA GLY A 27 -5.89 26.11 -12.10
C GLY A 27 -6.58 26.04 -13.48
N SER A 28 -5.95 25.48 -14.52
CA SER A 28 -6.47 25.48 -15.91
C SER A 28 -7.06 24.13 -16.37
N VAL A 29 -7.12 23.12 -15.49
CA VAL A 29 -7.55 21.76 -15.88
C VAL A 29 -9.01 21.71 -16.38
N THR A 30 -9.87 22.59 -15.88
CA THR A 30 -11.30 22.63 -16.27
C THR A 30 -11.51 23.01 -17.74
N ASP A 31 -10.71 23.92 -18.27
CA ASP A 31 -10.84 24.37 -19.67
C ASP A 31 -10.32 23.31 -20.64
N ALA A 32 -9.23 22.63 -20.27
CA ALA A 32 -8.72 21.48 -21.02
C ALA A 32 -9.75 20.33 -21.06
N ILE A 33 -10.45 20.07 -19.95
CA ILE A 33 -11.53 19.06 -19.91
C ILE A 33 -12.67 19.43 -20.87
N LYS A 34 -13.07 20.72 -20.91
CA LYS A 34 -14.13 21.18 -21.82
C LYS A 34 -13.75 20.96 -23.29
N GLN A 35 -12.53 21.36 -23.68
CA GLN A 35 -12.03 21.17 -25.04
C GLN A 35 -11.96 19.67 -25.41
N LEU A 36 -11.42 18.83 -24.52
CA LEU A 36 -11.32 17.39 -24.78
C LEU A 36 -12.70 16.71 -24.88
N ARG A 37 -13.73 17.26 -24.22
CA ARG A 37 -15.10 16.72 -24.29
C ARG A 37 -15.73 16.95 -25.67
N GLU A 38 -15.31 17.97 -26.42
CA GLU A 38 -15.80 18.23 -27.78
C GLU A 38 -15.18 17.28 -28.81
N ASP A 39 -13.90 16.94 -28.65
CA ASP A 39 -13.15 16.14 -29.63
C ASP A 39 -13.14 14.63 -29.34
N SER A 40 -13.68 14.19 -28.20
CA SER A 40 -13.67 12.78 -27.80
C SER A 40 -15.05 12.13 -27.86
N LYS A 41 -15.10 10.88 -28.34
CA LYS A 41 -16.31 10.05 -28.25
C LYS A 41 -16.76 9.83 -26.81
N TYR A 42 -15.80 9.78 -25.88
CA TYR A 42 -16.05 9.56 -24.47
C TYR A 42 -14.91 10.10 -23.60
N LEU A 43 -15.25 10.78 -22.50
CA LEU A 43 -14.31 11.37 -21.56
C LEU A 43 -14.69 11.05 -20.12
N HIS A 44 -13.82 10.32 -19.43
CA HIS A 44 -13.90 10.11 -17.99
C HIS A 44 -12.91 10.99 -17.25
N VAL A 45 -13.43 11.78 -16.30
CA VAL A 45 -12.60 12.60 -15.42
C VAL A 45 -12.52 11.93 -14.05
N LEU A 46 -11.33 11.49 -13.67
CA LEU A 46 -11.02 10.94 -12.36
C LEU A 46 -10.35 12.02 -11.51
N SER A 47 -10.93 12.37 -10.36
CA SER A 47 -10.41 13.40 -9.46
C SER A 47 -10.10 12.84 -8.08
N GLN A 48 -8.99 13.28 -7.49
CA GLN A 48 -8.65 12.99 -6.09
C GLN A 48 -9.22 14.04 -5.13
N ALA A 49 -9.62 15.22 -5.64
CA ALA A 49 -10.22 16.26 -4.81
C ALA A 49 -11.69 15.93 -4.59
N HIS A 50 -12.12 15.93 -3.32
CA HIS A 50 -13.45 15.49 -2.91
C HIS A 50 -14.59 16.42 -3.33
N ASN A 51 -14.35 17.54 -4.02
CA ASN A 51 -15.36 18.60 -4.19
C ASN A 51 -15.19 19.56 -5.39
N THR A 52 -14.37 19.29 -6.41
CA THR A 52 -14.06 20.34 -7.42
C THR A 52 -14.88 20.29 -8.72
N LEU A 53 -15.54 19.17 -9.03
CA LEU A 53 -16.32 18.98 -10.27
C LEU A 53 -17.51 18.04 -10.01
N ASP A 54 -18.74 18.55 -10.14
CA ASP A 54 -20.00 17.84 -9.85
C ASP A 54 -20.20 16.53 -10.65
N GLU A 55 -19.47 16.33 -11.74
CA GLU A 55 -19.52 15.11 -12.59
C GLU A 55 -18.27 14.22 -12.49
N SER A 56 -17.31 14.53 -11.61
CA SER A 56 -16.07 13.74 -11.52
C SER A 56 -16.25 12.46 -10.70
N THR A 57 -15.68 11.36 -11.19
CA THR A 57 -15.62 10.10 -10.43
C THR A 57 -14.39 10.14 -9.52
N PRO A 58 -14.48 9.62 -8.27
CA PRO A 58 -13.30 9.48 -7.42
C PRO A 58 -12.19 8.70 -8.12
N TRP A 59 -10.96 9.22 -8.05
CA TRP A 59 -9.81 8.53 -8.60
C TRP A 59 -9.57 7.19 -7.91
N PHE A 60 -9.18 6.18 -8.68
CA PHE A 60 -8.74 4.87 -8.20
C PHE A 60 -7.51 4.39 -8.99
N PRO A 61 -6.62 3.60 -8.37
CA PRO A 61 -5.43 3.07 -9.05
C PRO A 61 -5.85 2.09 -10.14
N ARG A 62 -5.22 2.15 -11.31
CA ARG A 62 -5.58 1.30 -12.46
C ARG A 62 -4.51 0.28 -12.82
N LYS A 63 -3.26 0.59 -12.51
CA LYS A 63 -2.13 -0.33 -12.54
C LYS A 63 -1.60 -0.49 -11.12
N ILE A 64 -1.06 -1.65 -10.79
CA ILE A 64 -0.50 -1.93 -9.46
C ILE A 64 0.57 -0.90 -9.04
N ARG A 65 1.34 -0.36 -10.00
CA ARG A 65 2.32 0.71 -9.79
C ARG A 65 1.71 2.04 -9.35
N ASP A 66 0.42 2.27 -9.63
CA ASP A 66 -0.26 3.50 -9.22
C ASP A 66 -0.48 3.52 -7.69
N LEU A 67 -0.32 2.38 -7.00
CA LEU A 67 -0.34 2.31 -5.53
C LEU A 67 0.81 3.13 -4.89
N ASP A 68 1.94 3.25 -5.58
CA ASP A 68 3.09 4.06 -5.12
C ASP A 68 2.71 5.54 -4.92
N GLN A 69 1.67 6.03 -5.62
CA GLN A 69 1.22 7.43 -5.51
C GLN A 69 0.49 7.72 -4.17
N PHE A 70 0.06 6.68 -3.46
CA PHE A 70 -0.72 6.79 -2.22
C PHE A 70 -0.07 6.08 -1.03
N ALA A 71 0.97 5.26 -1.25
CA ALA A 71 1.71 4.58 -0.20
C ALA A 71 2.14 5.52 0.94
N ASN A 72 2.39 6.80 0.63
CA ASN A 72 2.86 7.80 1.59
C ASN A 72 1.73 8.66 2.20
N ARG A 73 0.46 8.41 1.88
CA ARG A 73 -0.70 9.13 2.47
C ARG A 73 -1.17 8.44 3.74
N VAL A 74 -0.26 8.30 4.70
CA VAL A 74 -0.56 7.69 5.99
C VAL A 74 -1.31 8.70 6.85
N LEU A 75 -2.60 8.45 7.12
CA LEU A 75 -3.47 9.34 7.90
C LEU A 75 -3.21 9.24 9.41
N SER A 76 -2.70 8.11 9.90
CA SER A 76 -2.45 7.86 11.34
C SER A 76 -1.42 6.74 11.54
N TYR A 77 -0.75 6.72 12.69
CA TYR A 77 0.15 5.65 13.14
C TYR A 77 1.41 5.39 12.28
N GLY A 78 1.86 6.38 11.49
CA GLY A 78 3.16 6.33 10.81
C GLY A 78 4.33 6.50 11.79
N ALA A 79 5.07 7.60 11.64
CA ALA A 79 6.15 7.96 12.57
C ALA A 79 5.61 8.61 13.87
N GLU A 80 4.45 9.25 13.80
CA GLU A 80 3.83 9.94 14.93
C GLU A 80 2.88 9.02 15.69
N LEU A 81 2.93 9.11 17.01
CA LEU A 81 2.14 8.32 17.95
C LEU A 81 1.16 9.25 18.64
N ASP A 82 -0.06 8.77 18.88
CA ASP A 82 -1.02 9.45 19.73
C ASP A 82 -0.54 9.46 21.19
N ALA A 83 -0.99 10.45 21.96
CA ALA A 83 -0.59 10.63 23.36
C ALA A 83 -0.90 9.41 24.26
N ASP A 84 -1.93 8.65 23.91
CA ASP A 84 -2.37 7.45 24.62
C ASP A 84 -1.61 6.18 24.22
N HIS A 85 -0.72 6.26 23.22
CA HIS A 85 0.10 5.12 22.82
C HIS A 85 1.14 4.78 23.92
N PRO A 86 1.33 3.51 24.32
CA PRO A 86 2.23 3.14 25.42
C PRO A 86 3.69 3.57 25.17
N GLY A 87 4.11 3.57 23.90
CA GLY A 87 5.41 4.07 23.46
C GLY A 87 5.50 5.59 23.21
N PHE A 88 4.47 6.40 23.52
CA PHE A 88 4.45 7.83 23.17
C PHE A 88 5.62 8.61 23.77
N ARG A 89 6.00 8.30 25.02
CA ARG A 89 7.13 8.93 25.72
C ARG A 89 8.47 8.24 25.50
N ASP A 90 8.48 7.07 24.87
CA ASP A 90 9.71 6.33 24.60
C ASP A 90 10.41 6.88 23.35
N VAL A 91 11.56 7.53 23.57
CA VAL A 91 12.35 8.14 22.50
C VAL A 91 12.95 7.08 21.57
N LEU A 92 13.40 5.96 22.12
CA LEU A 92 14.02 4.88 21.34
C LEU A 92 12.97 4.18 20.48
N TYR A 93 11.80 3.89 21.05
CA TYR A 93 10.68 3.31 20.31
C TYR A 93 10.20 4.24 19.18
N ARG A 94 10.07 5.55 19.43
CA ARG A 94 9.70 6.52 18.38
C ARG A 94 10.72 6.60 17.26
N LYS A 95 12.02 6.62 17.61
CA LYS A 95 13.09 6.59 16.60
C LYS A 95 13.00 5.32 15.76
N ARG A 96 12.81 4.17 16.41
CA ARG A 96 12.66 2.88 15.75
C ARG A 96 11.43 2.81 14.82
N ARG A 97 10.29 3.37 15.24
CA ARG A 97 9.09 3.52 14.40
C ARG A 97 9.34 4.41 13.18
N LYS A 98 10.09 5.50 13.36
CA LYS A 98 10.47 6.37 12.25
C LYS A 98 11.33 5.64 11.22
N GLU A 99 12.28 4.81 11.64
CA GLU A 99 13.08 3.97 10.73
C GLU A 99 12.19 3.07 9.85
N PHE A 100 11.20 2.39 10.44
CA PHE A 100 10.24 1.59 9.67
C PHE A 100 9.37 2.41 8.72
N ALA A 101 8.92 3.59 9.16
CA ALA A 101 8.16 4.51 8.32
C ALA A 101 8.98 5.01 7.12
N ASP A 102 10.26 5.31 7.33
CA ASP A 102 11.17 5.76 6.27
C ASP A 102 11.40 4.65 5.22
N ILE A 103 11.54 3.39 5.66
CA ILE A 103 11.61 2.23 4.76
C ILE A 103 10.35 2.14 3.89
N ALA A 104 9.17 2.21 4.51
CA ALA A 104 7.89 2.14 3.79
C ALA A 104 7.72 3.31 2.80
N ASN A 105 8.12 4.53 3.18
CA ASN A 105 8.02 5.71 2.33
C ASN A 105 8.91 5.66 1.08
N GLN A 106 10.03 4.93 1.17
CA GLN A 106 11.01 4.79 0.09
C GLN A 106 10.71 3.62 -0.84
N TYR A 107 9.95 2.62 -0.38
CA TYR A 107 9.57 1.46 -1.18
C TYR A 107 8.78 1.85 -2.44
N ARG A 108 9.06 1.18 -3.56
CA ARG A 108 8.31 1.30 -4.82
C ARG A 108 7.95 -0.07 -5.37
N HIS A 109 6.78 -0.18 -5.99
CA HIS A 109 6.30 -1.44 -6.55
C HIS A 109 7.32 -2.04 -7.53
N GLY A 110 7.60 -3.34 -7.34
CA GLY A 110 8.54 -4.12 -8.14
C GLY A 110 9.97 -4.14 -7.60
N GLN A 111 10.23 -3.42 -6.51
CA GLN A 111 11.45 -3.59 -5.72
C GLN A 111 11.25 -4.71 -4.69
N PRO A 112 12.31 -5.44 -4.30
CA PRO A 112 12.24 -6.31 -3.13
C PRO A 112 11.98 -5.49 -1.87
N ILE A 113 11.19 -6.01 -0.95
CA ILE A 113 10.89 -5.36 0.32
C ILE A 113 12.15 -5.36 1.18
N PRO A 114 12.63 -4.20 1.67
CA PRO A 114 13.83 -4.13 2.49
C PRO A 114 13.71 -4.99 3.75
N ARG A 115 14.74 -5.79 4.00
CA ARG A 115 14.82 -6.62 5.22
C ARG A 115 15.21 -5.77 6.41
N VAL A 116 14.67 -6.11 7.57
CA VAL A 116 14.96 -5.43 8.85
C VAL A 116 15.60 -6.40 9.83
N THR A 117 16.74 -6.02 10.39
CA THR A 117 17.30 -6.66 11.56
C THR A 117 16.52 -6.23 12.81
N TYR A 118 15.76 -7.16 13.38
CA TYR A 118 15.07 -6.95 14.66
C TYR A 118 16.02 -7.14 15.83
N ASN A 119 15.81 -6.36 16.89
CA ASN A 119 16.59 -6.48 18.11
C ASN A 119 16.03 -7.58 19.02
N GLU A 120 16.80 -7.94 20.05
CA GLU A 120 16.43 -9.01 20.99
C GLU A 120 15.09 -8.74 21.70
N GLN A 121 14.82 -7.49 22.10
CA GLN A 121 13.57 -7.12 22.77
C GLN A 121 12.36 -7.25 21.84
N GLU A 122 12.52 -6.88 20.56
CA GLU A 122 11.51 -7.04 19.52
C GLU A 122 11.21 -8.54 19.31
N ILE A 123 12.25 -9.38 19.23
CA ILE A 123 12.11 -10.84 19.06
C ILE A 123 11.45 -11.47 20.29
N VAL A 124 11.82 -11.08 21.51
CA VAL A 124 11.19 -11.60 22.75
C VAL A 124 9.71 -11.22 22.83
N THR A 125 9.37 -9.98 22.44
CA THR A 125 7.98 -9.54 22.33
C THR A 125 7.20 -10.40 21.35
N TRP A 126 7.77 -10.63 20.16
CA TRP A 126 7.18 -11.52 19.15
C TRP A 126 7.00 -12.95 19.67
N ALA A 127 8.03 -13.55 20.27
CA ALA A 127 8.01 -14.89 20.82
C ALA A 127 6.85 -15.09 21.79
N THR A 128 6.65 -14.09 22.66
CA THR A 128 5.59 -14.10 23.67
C THR A 128 4.22 -14.14 23.01
N VAL A 129 3.95 -13.24 22.05
CA VAL A 129 2.67 -13.21 21.33
C VAL A 129 2.46 -14.48 20.50
N PHE A 130 3.49 -14.92 19.76
CA PHE A 130 3.42 -16.09 18.90
C PHE A 130 3.07 -17.35 19.68
N ARG A 131 3.72 -17.57 20.84
CA ARG A 131 3.47 -18.73 21.70
C ARG A 131 2.06 -18.76 22.27
N GLU A 132 1.58 -17.63 22.80
CA GLU A 132 0.25 -17.58 23.40
C GLU A 132 -0.85 -17.78 22.34
N LEU A 133 -0.71 -17.15 21.17
CA LEU A 133 -1.70 -17.29 20.11
C LEU A 133 -1.68 -18.67 19.45
N THR A 134 -0.51 -19.27 19.25
CA THR A 134 -0.38 -20.59 18.60
C THR A 134 -1.05 -21.71 19.41
N GLN A 135 -1.12 -21.58 20.73
CA GLN A 135 -1.88 -22.51 21.58
C GLN A 135 -3.41 -22.43 21.36
N LEU A 136 -3.91 -21.25 20.97
CA LEU A 136 -5.35 -21.00 20.83
C LEU A 136 -5.87 -21.32 19.42
N TYR A 137 -5.03 -21.20 18.39
CA TYR A 137 -5.45 -21.36 17.00
C TYR A 137 -6.13 -22.70 16.66
N PRO A 138 -5.69 -23.88 17.15
CA PRO A 138 -6.34 -25.15 16.81
C PRO A 138 -7.84 -25.20 17.15
N THR A 139 -8.25 -24.46 18.18
CA THR A 139 -9.62 -24.47 18.70
C THR A 139 -10.42 -23.22 18.34
N HIS A 140 -9.76 -22.07 18.09
CA HIS A 140 -10.43 -20.79 17.89
C HIS A 140 -10.28 -20.22 16.47
N ALA A 141 -9.26 -20.62 15.72
CA ALA A 141 -9.09 -20.17 14.34
C ALA A 141 -9.89 -21.05 13.37
N CYS A 142 -10.23 -20.49 12.20
CA CYS A 142 -10.86 -21.26 11.14
C CYS A 142 -9.91 -22.32 10.56
N LYS A 143 -10.47 -23.28 9.83
CA LYS A 143 -9.69 -24.39 9.25
C LYS A 143 -8.66 -23.89 8.25
N GLU A 144 -9.00 -22.87 7.46
CA GLU A 144 -8.12 -22.27 6.46
C GLU A 144 -6.84 -21.73 7.10
N PHE A 145 -6.99 -21.01 8.22
CA PHE A 145 -5.84 -20.51 8.98
C PHE A 145 -4.97 -21.66 9.50
N ASN A 146 -5.56 -22.67 10.13
CA ASN A 146 -4.84 -23.82 10.68
C ASN A 146 -4.14 -24.66 9.60
N ASN A 147 -4.64 -24.67 8.37
CA ASN A 147 -4.01 -25.34 7.23
C ASN A 147 -2.81 -24.55 6.69
N VAL A 148 -2.86 -23.21 6.71
CA VAL A 148 -1.83 -22.34 6.14
C VAL A 148 -0.68 -22.08 7.12
N LEU A 149 -0.96 -21.98 8.42
CA LEU A 149 0.06 -21.66 9.43
C LEU A 149 1.30 -22.59 9.37
N PRO A 150 1.18 -23.92 9.26
CA PRO A 150 2.35 -24.79 9.11
C PRO A 150 3.20 -24.45 7.88
N LEU A 151 2.57 -24.06 6.76
CA LEU A 151 3.28 -23.67 5.54
C LEU A 151 4.08 -22.38 5.75
N LEU A 152 3.54 -21.43 6.53
CA LEU A 152 4.25 -20.19 6.88
C LEU A 152 5.43 -20.46 7.83
N ILE A 153 5.29 -21.43 8.75
CA ILE A 153 6.39 -21.88 9.61
C ILE A 153 7.52 -22.48 8.77
N ASP A 154 7.18 -23.39 7.86
CA ASP A 154 8.16 -24.13 7.06
C ASP A 154 8.84 -23.27 5.99
N ASN A 155 8.12 -22.33 5.37
CA ASN A 155 8.60 -21.61 4.18
C ASN A 155 8.93 -20.14 4.45
N CYS A 156 8.32 -19.51 5.44
CA CYS A 156 8.49 -18.07 5.73
C CYS A 156 9.22 -17.78 7.05
N GLY A 157 9.67 -18.83 7.75
CA GLY A 157 10.44 -18.69 8.99
C GLY A 157 9.62 -18.17 10.17
N TYR A 158 8.32 -18.44 10.21
CA TYR A 158 7.49 -18.16 11.39
C TYR A 158 7.91 -19.09 12.53
N ASN A 159 8.48 -18.53 13.60
CA ASN A 159 8.75 -19.24 14.85
C ASN A 159 8.98 -18.26 16.00
N GLU A 160 9.09 -18.78 17.23
CA GLU A 160 9.29 -17.94 18.42
C GLU A 160 10.60 -17.13 18.39
N SER A 161 11.64 -17.59 17.70
CA SER A 161 12.96 -16.95 17.69
C SER A 161 13.20 -16.02 16.51
N ASN A 162 12.24 -15.87 15.59
CA ASN A 162 12.40 -15.10 14.36
C ASN A 162 11.11 -14.39 13.96
N ILE A 163 11.21 -13.08 13.72
CA ILE A 163 10.15 -12.31 13.08
C ILE A 163 10.30 -12.47 11.56
N PRO A 164 9.28 -13.01 10.86
CA PRO A 164 9.31 -13.19 9.41
C PRO A 164 9.56 -11.89 8.67
N GLN A 165 10.32 -11.95 7.58
CA GLN A 165 10.57 -10.79 6.73
C GLN A 165 9.45 -10.68 5.68
N LEU A 166 8.98 -9.46 5.46
CA LEU A 166 7.86 -9.21 4.55
C LEU A 166 8.14 -9.67 3.12
N GLU A 167 9.39 -9.64 2.66
CA GLU A 167 9.76 -10.15 1.34
C GLU A 167 9.48 -11.65 1.21
N ASP A 168 9.86 -12.46 2.21
CA ASP A 168 9.68 -13.91 2.16
C ASP A 168 8.19 -14.28 2.15
N VAL A 169 7.41 -13.55 2.96
CA VAL A 169 5.94 -13.70 3.00
C VAL A 169 5.31 -13.25 1.68
N SER A 170 5.76 -12.14 1.10
CA SER A 170 5.27 -11.64 -0.18
C SER A 170 5.54 -12.61 -1.31
N LEU A 171 6.71 -13.26 -1.32
CA LEU A 171 7.07 -14.28 -2.31
C LEU A 171 6.30 -15.59 -2.13
N PHE A 172 5.88 -15.92 -0.90
CA PHE A 172 5.06 -17.10 -0.64
C PHE A 172 3.60 -16.91 -1.09
N VAL A 173 3.06 -15.70 -0.92
CA VAL A 173 1.67 -15.38 -1.26
C VAL A 173 1.49 -14.96 -2.73
N GLY A 174 2.50 -14.33 -3.32
CA GLY A 174 2.49 -13.79 -4.68
C GLY A 174 2.68 -14.84 -5.77
#